data_AF-A0A849QMZ6-F1
#
_entry.id   AF-A0A849QMZ6-F1
#
_cell.length_a   1.000
_cell.length_b   1.000
_cell.length_c   1.000
_cell.angle_alpha   90.00
_cell.angle_beta   90.00
_cell.angle_gamma   90.00
#
_symmetry.space_group_name_H-M   'P 1'
#
loop_
_entity.id
_entity.type
_entity.pdbx_description
1 polymer ?
#
loop_
_entity_poly.entity_id
_entity_poly.type
_entity_poly.pdbx_seq_one_letter_code
_entity_poly.pdbx_strand_id
1 'polypeptide(L)'
;MQVLIFDPFSGASGDMIIASLVDLGADATVVREAMESAADVSVSVGRVIKRGIGAVNVKVKVTTENEHSRSYLELIDEIKS
;
A
#
# COMPACT_ATOMS: atom_id res chain seq x y z
N MET A 1 20.56 15.05 -15.47
CA MET A 1 20.46 14.25 -14.24
C MET A 1 18.99 14.21 -13.84
N GLN A 2 18.40 13.03 -13.70
CA GLN A 2 17.02 12.88 -13.21
C GLN A 2 17.08 12.49 -11.74
N VAL A 3 16.40 13.26 -10.89
CA VAL A 3 16.35 13.04 -9.45
C VAL A 3 14.90 12.89 -9.05
N LEU A 4 14.59 11.84 -8.30
CA LEU A 4 13.29 11.64 -7.67
C LEU A 4 13.44 12.02 -6.20
N ILE A 5 12.69 13.04 -5.78
CA ILE A 5 12.67 13.50 -4.40
C ILE A 5 11.44 12.87 -3.74
N PHE A 6 11.67 12.13 -2.67
CA PHE A 6 10.62 11.54 -1.86
C PHE A 6 10.72 12.10 -0.44
N ASP A 7 9.72 12.87 -0.03
CA ASP A 7 9.65 13.51 1.29
C ASP A 7 8.34 13.13 1.99
N PRO A 8 8.33 12.06 2.81
CA PRO A 8 7.16 11.63 3.56
C PRO A 8 7.12 12.32 4.94
N PHE A 9 7.25 13.65 5.00
CA PHE A 9 7.32 14.41 6.26
C PHE A 9 6.19 14.05 7.25
N SER A 10 4.97 13.82 6.76
CA SER A 10 3.80 13.44 7.56
C SER A 10 3.53 11.93 7.59
N GLY A 11 4.45 11.12 7.10
CA GLY A 11 4.27 9.71 6.81
C GLY A 11 3.56 9.44 5.47
N ALA A 12 3.83 8.27 4.90
CA ALA A 12 3.14 7.74 3.73
C ALA A 12 3.00 6.23 3.90
N SER A 13 1.79 5.70 3.72
CA SER A 13 1.59 4.25 3.76
C SER A 13 2.23 3.58 2.54
N GLY A 14 2.60 2.31 2.67
CA GLY A 14 3.33 1.60 1.61
C GLY A 14 2.61 1.60 0.26
N ASP A 15 1.28 1.46 0.27
CA ASP A 15 0.44 1.55 -0.92
C ASP A 15 0.47 2.95 -1.58
N MET A 16 0.56 4.04 -0.81
CA MET A 16 0.73 5.40 -1.34
C MET A 16 2.07 5.56 -2.06
N ILE A 17 3.15 5.00 -1.50
CA ILE A 17 4.49 5.05 -2.10
C ILE A 17 4.48 4.28 -3.42
N ILE A 18 3.94 3.06 -3.40
CA ILE A 18 3.85 2.20 -4.58
C ILE A 18 2.98 2.85 -5.66
N ALA A 19 1.82 3.39 -5.30
CA ALA A 19 0.95 4.11 -6.23
C ALA A 19 1.66 5.29 -6.90
N SER A 20 2.47 6.04 -6.14
CA SER A 20 3.24 7.17 -6.66
C SER A 20 4.29 6.72 -7.67
N LEU A 21 5.00 5.63 -7.41
CA LEU A 21 6.00 5.08 -8.35
C LEU A 21 5.35 4.54 -9.63
N VAL A 22 4.18 3.90 -9.51
CA VAL A 22 3.41 3.45 -10.68
C VAL A 22 2.91 4.64 -11.51
N ASP A 23 2.41 5.71 -10.88
CA ASP A 23 1.98 6.92 -11.62
C ASP A 23 3.16 7.65 -12.29
N LEU A 24 4.38 7.48 -11.76
CA LEU A 24 5.63 7.96 -12.38
C LEU A 24 6.14 7.07 -13.52
N GLY A 25 5.49 5.92 -13.78
CA GLY A 25 5.79 5.05 -14.92
C GLY A 25 6.39 3.69 -14.56
N ALA A 26 6.45 3.30 -13.29
CA ALA A 26 6.78 1.92 -12.94
C ALA A 26 5.71 0.95 -13.47
N ASP A 27 6.13 -0.23 -13.92
CA ASP A 27 5.23 -1.24 -14.48
C ASP A 27 4.32 -1.81 -13.38
N ALA A 28 3.02 -1.51 -13.47
CA ALA A 28 2.02 -1.93 -12.50
C ALA A 28 1.88 -3.46 -12.41
N THR A 29 2.12 -4.19 -13.51
CA THR A 29 2.01 -5.65 -13.56
C THR A 29 3.14 -6.28 -12.76
N VAL A 30 4.38 -5.83 -13.02
CA VAL A 30 5.58 -6.31 -12.30
C VAL A 30 5.47 -6.03 -10.80
N VAL A 31 5.04 -4.82 -10.45
CA VAL A 31 4.86 -4.42 -9.04
C VAL A 31 3.79 -5.28 -8.37
N ARG A 32 2.63 -5.47 -9.02
CA ARG A 32 1.55 -6.32 -8.51
C ARG A 32 2.02 -7.75 -8.25
N GLU A 33 2.68 -8.37 -9.23
CA GLU A 33 3.19 -9.75 -9.11
C GLU A 33 4.22 -9.89 -8.00
N ALA A 34 5.12 -8.90 -7.84
CA ALA A 34 6.09 -8.89 -6.75
C ALA A 34 5.42 -8.81 -5.37
N MET A 35 4.37 -7.99 -5.22
CA MET A 35 3.61 -7.89 -3.97
C MET A 35 2.85 -9.18 -3.64
N GLU A 36 2.14 -9.74 -4.62
CA GLU A 36 1.36 -10.98 -4.45
C GLU A 36 2.27 -12.20 -4.25
N SER A 37 3.51 -12.17 -4.74
CA SER A 37 4.51 -13.22 -4.45
C SER A 37 5.15 -13.08 -3.06
N ALA A 38 5.16 -11.88 -2.47
CA ALA A 38 5.81 -11.62 -1.21
C ALA A 38 4.90 -11.87 0.01
N ALA A 39 3.59 -11.83 -0.18
CA ALA A 39 2.61 -12.02 0.88
C ALA A 39 1.29 -12.57 0.33
N ASP A 40 0.49 -13.22 1.18
CA ASP A 40 -0.85 -13.72 0.87
C ASP A 40 -1.86 -12.57 0.74
N VAL A 41 -1.70 -11.79 -0.32
CA VAL A 41 -2.52 -10.63 -0.64
C VAL A 41 -2.95 -10.64 -2.10
N SER A 42 -4.07 -9.98 -2.37
CA SER A 42 -4.53 -9.61 -3.70
C SER A 42 -4.37 -8.10 -3.87
N VAL A 43 -3.74 -7.69 -4.96
CA VAL A 43 -3.41 -6.29 -5.22
C VAL A 43 -4.14 -5.82 -6.48
N SER A 44 -4.84 -4.71 -6.35
CA SER A 44 -5.47 -4.03 -7.49
C SER A 44 -4.89 -2.63 -7.66
N VAL A 45 -4.55 -2.29 -8.90
CA VAL A 45 -3.99 -1.00 -9.28
C VAL A 45 -4.95 -0.34 -10.26
N GLY A 46 -5.34 0.91 -9.99
CA GLY A 46 -6.23 1.64 -10.88
C GLY A 46 -6.16 3.15 -10.65
N ARG A 47 -6.78 3.95 -11.53
CA ARG A 47 -6.93 5.39 -11.28
C ARG A 47 -8.18 5.67 -10.45
N VAL A 48 -8.06 6.66 -9.57
CA VAL A 48 -9.19 7.27 -8.87
C VAL A 48 -9.19 8.77 -9.09
N ILE A 49 -10.37 9.39 -9.06
CA ILE A 49 -10.53 10.84 -9.01
C ILE A 49 -11.24 11.19 -7.71
N LYS A 50 -10.61 12.00 -6.87
CA LYS A 50 -11.18 12.47 -5.60
C LYS A 50 -11.09 13.98 -5.55
N ARG A 51 -12.24 14.65 -5.44
CA ARG A 51 -12.33 16.12 -5.40
C ARG A 51 -11.58 16.81 -6.56
N GLY A 52 -11.68 16.22 -7.76
CA GLY A 52 -11.03 16.75 -8.97
C GLY A 52 -9.54 16.38 -9.13
N ILE A 53 -8.94 15.68 -8.16
CA ILE A 53 -7.54 15.23 -8.24
C ILE A 53 -7.52 13.77 -8.68
N GLY A 54 -6.86 13.50 -9.81
CA GLY A 54 -6.62 12.16 -10.32
C GLY A 54 -5.31 11.59 -9.78
N ALA A 55 -5.32 10.34 -9.32
CA ALA A 55 -4.12 9.63 -8.87
C ALA A 55 -4.24 8.13 -9.15
N VAL A 56 -3.11 7.44 -9.23
CA VAL A 56 -3.09 5.98 -9.10
C VAL A 56 -3.44 5.62 -7.65
N ASN A 57 -4.19 4.54 -7.51
CA ASN A 57 -4.59 3.95 -6.24
C ASN A 57 -4.22 2.47 -6.27
N VAL A 58 -3.49 2.05 -5.26
CA VAL A 58 -3.12 0.66 -5.04
C VAL A 58 -3.94 0.17 -3.86
N LYS A 59 -4.76 -0.86 -4.05
CA LYS A 59 -5.55 -1.46 -2.98
C LYS A 59 -5.05 -2.87 -2.73
N VAL A 60 -4.64 -3.11 -1.50
CA VAL A 60 -4.18 -4.42 -1.01
C VAL A 60 -5.30 -5.06 -0.19
N LYS A 61 -5.61 -6.32 -0.47
CA LYS A 61 -6.55 -7.13 0.31
C LYS A 61 -5.84 -8.41 0.76
N VAL A 62 -6.00 -8.78 2.01
CA VAL A 62 -5.49 -10.08 2.50
C VAL A 62 -6.38 -11.18 1.95
N THR A 63 -5.80 -12.26 1.43
CA THR A 63 -6.54 -13.37 0.80
C THR A 63 -6.92 -14.47 1.78
N THR A 64 -6.20 -14.60 2.90
CA THR A 64 -6.56 -15.50 3.99
C THR A 64 -7.59 -14.84 4.91
N GLU A 65 -8.83 -15.30 4.87
CA GLU A 65 -9.75 -15.15 5.99
C GLU A 65 -9.24 -16.07 7.10
N ASN A 66 -8.51 -15.54 8.12
CA ASN A 66 -8.53 -16.02 9.51
C ASN A 66 -7.51 -15.32 10.45
N GLU A 67 -8.06 -14.77 11.54
CA GLU A 67 -7.64 -14.85 12.96
C GLU A 67 -6.60 -13.93 13.62
N HIS A 68 -5.94 -13.00 12.92
CA HIS A 68 -5.00 -12.08 13.61
C HIS A 68 -5.29 -10.59 13.43
N SER A 69 -6.55 -10.20 13.19
CA SER A 69 -6.92 -8.80 13.41
C SER A 69 -6.99 -8.55 14.92
N ARG A 70 -5.89 -8.07 15.50
CA ARG A 70 -5.91 -7.60 16.89
C ARG A 70 -6.43 -6.18 16.91
N SER A 71 -7.43 -5.95 17.74
CA SER A 71 -7.84 -4.61 18.12
C SER A 71 -6.69 -3.89 18.82
N TYR A 72 -6.76 -2.55 18.82
CA TYR A 72 -5.81 -1.73 19.56
C TYR A 72 -5.71 -2.15 21.05
N LEU A 73 -6.84 -2.51 21.66
CA LEU A 73 -6.87 -2.91 23.07
C LEU A 73 -6.12 -4.23 23.29
N GLU A 74 -6.32 -5.22 22.42
CA GLU A 74 -5.62 -6.51 22.50
C GLU A 74 -4.10 -6.36 22.33
N LEU A 75 -3.65 -5.42 21.50
CA LEU A 75 -2.23 -5.11 21.35
C LEU A 75 -1.65 -4.43 22.60
N ILE A 76 -2.40 -3.51 23.21
CA ILE A 76 -1.96 -2.82 24.43
C ILE A 76 -1.87 -3.78 25.62
N ASP A 77 -2.79 -4.73 25.74
CA ASP A 77 -2.78 -5.73 26.82
C ASP A 77 -1.58 -6.67 26.71
N GLU A 78 -1.20 -7.08 25.49
CA GLU A 78 -0.04 -7.95 25.25
C GLU A 78 1.30 -7.22 25.49
N ILE A 79 1.41 -5.94 25.15
CA ILE A 79 2.63 -5.14 25.37
C ILE A 79 2.87 -4.84 26.86
N LYS A 80 1.80 -4.77 27.66
CA LYS A 80 1.87 -4.45 29.09
C LYS A 80 2.04 -5.66 30.00
N SER A 81 1.91 -6.88 29.46
CA SER A 81 2.18 -8.14 30.16
C SER A 81 3.67 -8.43 30.26
#